data_AF-A0A1Y2FYB2-F1
#
_entry.id   AF-A0A1Y2FYB2-F1
#
_cell.length_a   1.000
_cell.length_b   1.000
_cell.length_c   1.000
_cell.angle_alpha   90.00
_cell.angle_beta   90.00
_cell.angle_gamma   90.00
#
_symmetry.space_group_name_H-M   'P 1'
#
loop_
_entity.id
_entity.type
_entity.pdbx_description
1 polymer ?
#
loop_
_entity_poly.entity_id
_entity_poly.type
_entity_poly.pdbx_seq_one_letter_code
_entity_poly.pdbx_strand_id
1 'polypeptide(L)'
;MLFRLVSLFSLLSMAFALPQQLTFAPTSNPSTSPCLLDAFAFSCPSFKVNCVLDKDWWNPVGNIGPQPYKRVGLRCNQAHEARNTKQCNAEFPVCEGRCEAYGPLPF
;
A
#
# COMPACT_ATOMS: atom_id res chain seq x y z
N MET A 1 0.79 -60.84 46.16
CA MET A 1 1.15 -60.43 47.54
C MET A 1 1.85 -59.08 47.43
N LEU A 2 1.18 -57.98 47.76
CA LEU A 2 1.07 -57.37 49.10
C LEU A 2 2.18 -56.32 49.33
N PHE A 3 1.79 -55.05 49.20
CA PHE A 3 2.19 -53.81 49.90
C PHE A 3 3.56 -53.73 50.60
N ARG A 4 4.28 -52.60 50.38
CA ARG A 4 4.51 -51.47 51.33
C ARG A 4 5.06 -50.25 50.53
N LEU A 5 4.40 -49.08 50.53
CA LEU A 5 4.64 -47.90 51.40
C LEU A 5 6.14 -47.51 51.44
N VAL A 6 6.58 -46.30 51.08
CA VAL A 6 6.31 -45.01 51.76
C VAL A 6 6.72 -43.84 50.85
N SER A 7 5.89 -42.78 50.89
CA SER A 7 6.17 -41.34 50.81
C SER A 7 7.57 -40.86 50.41
N LEU A 8 7.64 -39.87 49.51
CA LEU A 8 8.24 -38.57 49.83
C LEU A 8 7.89 -37.54 48.75
N PHE A 9 7.32 -36.43 49.23
CA PHE A 9 7.12 -35.17 48.54
C PHE A 9 8.37 -34.78 47.73
N SER A 10 8.19 -34.37 46.48
CA SER A 10 9.14 -33.51 45.79
C SER A 10 8.37 -32.47 44.98
N LEU A 11 8.13 -31.35 45.66
CA LEU A 11 7.73 -30.09 45.09
C LEU A 11 8.90 -29.57 44.23
N LEU A 12 8.71 -29.34 42.95
CA LEU A 12 9.56 -28.40 42.20
C LEU A 12 8.78 -27.74 41.05
N SER A 13 8.12 -26.65 41.43
CA SER A 13 8.03 -25.37 40.74
C SER A 13 8.02 -25.37 39.19
N MET A 14 6.81 -25.41 38.62
CA MET A 14 6.56 -24.79 37.31
C MET A 14 6.70 -23.27 37.47
N ALA A 15 7.82 -22.70 37.00
CA ALA A 15 7.95 -21.26 36.86
C ALA A 15 7.05 -20.80 35.69
N PHE A 16 5.77 -20.52 35.98
CA PHE A 16 4.93 -19.72 35.10
C PHE A 16 5.43 -18.28 35.17
N ALA A 17 6.30 -17.91 34.24
CA ALA A 17 6.63 -16.52 33.98
C ALA A 17 5.36 -15.83 33.46
N LEU A 18 4.66 -15.10 34.34
CA LEU A 18 3.66 -14.13 33.92
C LEU A 18 4.37 -13.01 33.15
N PRO A 19 3.89 -12.63 31.95
CA PRO A 19 4.30 -11.36 31.38
C PRO A 19 3.77 -10.24 32.29
N GLN A 20 4.69 -9.42 32.79
CA GLN A 20 4.36 -8.21 33.54
C GLN A 20 3.52 -7.30 32.64
N GLN A 21 2.26 -7.09 33.02
CA GLN A 21 1.41 -6.08 32.41
C GLN A 21 2.00 -4.71 32.73
N LEU A 22 2.49 -4.02 31.69
CA LEU A 22 2.85 -2.63 31.75
C LEU A 22 1.59 -1.81 32.01
N THR A 23 1.46 -1.30 33.24
CA THR A 23 0.44 -0.30 33.60
C THR A 23 0.85 1.03 32.98
N PHE A 24 0.21 1.39 31.86
CA PHE A 24 0.32 2.74 31.30
C PHE A 24 -0.68 3.65 32.02
N ALA A 25 -0.15 4.65 32.74
CA ALA A 25 -0.94 5.72 33.33
C ALA A 25 -1.68 6.52 32.23
N PRO A 26 -2.90 7.01 32.47
CA PRO A 26 -3.65 7.76 31.47
C PRO A 26 -3.17 9.20 31.45
N THR A 27 -2.17 9.50 30.64
CA THR A 27 -1.82 10.87 30.30
C THR A 27 -2.41 11.21 28.93
N SER A 28 -3.58 11.84 28.99
CA SER A 28 -4.19 12.75 28.00
C SER A 28 -3.99 12.43 26.51
N ASN A 29 -5.05 11.91 25.88
CA ASN A 29 -5.42 11.95 24.46
C ASN A 29 -4.35 12.42 23.45
N PRO A 30 -4.04 11.52 22.51
CA PRO A 30 -4.28 11.80 21.10
C PRO A 30 -5.42 10.91 20.64
N SER A 31 -6.48 11.55 20.12
CA SER A 31 -7.56 10.88 19.40
C SER A 31 -6.96 9.95 18.36
N THR A 32 -6.91 8.65 18.70
CA THR A 32 -6.44 7.61 17.80
C THR A 32 -7.66 7.25 16.96
N SER A 33 -7.92 8.06 15.93
CA SER A 33 -8.88 7.67 14.91
C SER A 33 -8.25 6.52 14.12
N PRO A 34 -8.85 5.31 14.07
CA PRO A 34 -8.32 4.20 13.28
C PRO A 34 -8.51 4.41 11.76
N CYS A 35 -8.87 5.60 11.31
CA CYS A 35 -9.39 5.86 9.95
C CYS A 35 -8.36 6.49 8.99
N LEU A 36 -7.07 6.19 9.13
CA LEU A 36 -6.07 6.64 8.15
C LEU A 36 -5.41 5.49 7.39
N LEU A 37 -5.27 4.30 7.98
CA LEU A 37 -4.65 3.16 7.28
C LEU A 37 -5.58 2.52 6.24
N ASP A 38 -6.90 2.53 6.46
CA ASP A 38 -7.87 2.01 5.48
C ASP A 38 -8.16 2.99 4.33
N ALA A 39 -8.15 4.31 4.58
CA ALA A 39 -8.51 5.30 3.55
C ALA A 39 -7.49 5.37 2.39
N PHE A 40 -6.21 5.12 2.68
CA PHE A 40 -5.17 5.02 1.65
C PHE A 40 -5.15 3.65 0.94
N ALA A 41 -5.66 2.59 1.56
CA ALA A 41 -5.78 1.29 0.93
C ALA A 41 -6.90 1.26 -0.15
N PHE A 42 -7.85 2.19 -0.09
CA PHE A 42 -8.97 2.29 -1.04
C PHE A 42 -8.88 3.40 -2.07
N SER A 43 -8.02 4.41 -1.86
CA SER A 43 -7.88 5.55 -2.79
C SER A 43 -6.72 5.37 -3.76
N CYS A 44 -6.95 5.73 -5.02
CA CYS A 44 -5.89 5.77 -6.04
C CYS A 44 -5.30 7.18 -6.08
N PRO A 45 -4.02 7.38 -5.70
CA PRO A 45 -3.42 8.69 -5.77
C PRO A 45 -3.18 9.10 -7.23
N SER A 46 -2.96 10.39 -7.45
CA SER A 46 -2.52 10.88 -8.75
C SER A 46 -1.08 10.46 -9.01
N PHE A 47 -0.81 9.89 -10.18
CA PHE A 47 0.55 9.53 -10.59
C PHE A 47 0.95 10.30 -11.84
N LYS A 48 2.27 10.49 -12.00
CA LYS A 48 2.86 11.10 -13.20
C LYS A 48 2.48 10.28 -14.44
N VAL A 49 2.04 10.95 -15.49
CA VAL A 49 1.74 10.33 -16.79
C VAL A 49 2.82 10.72 -17.79
N ASN A 50 3.54 9.72 -18.28
CA ASN A 50 4.54 9.86 -19.33
C ASN A 50 3.85 9.75 -20.71
N CYS A 51 4.43 10.41 -21.71
CA CYS A 51 4.01 10.28 -23.10
C CYS A 51 5.02 9.41 -23.82
N VAL A 52 4.54 8.39 -24.51
CA VAL A 52 5.36 7.36 -25.14
C VAL A 52 5.03 7.30 -26.62
N LEU A 53 6.04 7.41 -27.48
CA LEU A 53 5.90 7.21 -28.92
C LEU A 53 6.16 5.74 -29.25
N ASP A 54 5.34 5.15 -30.12
CA ASP A 54 5.53 3.80 -30.65
C ASP A 54 5.76 2.72 -29.56
N LYS A 55 5.14 2.91 -28.38
CA LYS A 55 5.23 2.01 -27.21
C LYS A 55 6.65 1.85 -26.65
N ASP A 56 7.53 2.84 -26.85
CA ASP A 56 8.84 2.88 -26.17
C ASP A 56 8.74 3.39 -24.72
N TRP A 57 8.30 2.52 -23.81
CA TRP A 57 8.10 2.86 -22.39
C TRP A 57 9.40 3.26 -21.66
N TRP A 58 10.57 2.88 -22.19
CA TRP A 58 11.87 3.13 -21.57
C TRP A 58 12.41 4.52 -21.92
N ASN A 59 12.03 5.04 -23.09
CA ASN A 59 12.40 6.38 -23.56
C ASN A 59 11.16 7.24 -23.80
N PRO A 60 10.47 7.69 -22.72
CA PRO A 60 9.33 8.57 -22.88
C PRO A 60 9.75 9.89 -23.53
N VAL A 61 8.95 10.37 -24.50
CA VAL A 61 9.20 11.66 -25.18
C VAL A 61 8.98 12.85 -24.25
N GLY A 62 8.23 12.64 -23.16
CA GLY A 62 7.93 13.65 -22.16
C GLY A 62 6.93 13.17 -21.12
N ASN A 63 6.36 14.09 -20.35
CA ASN A 63 5.30 13.81 -19.38
C ASN A 63 4.36 15.01 -19.23
N ILE A 64 3.09 14.73 -18.92
CA ILE A 64 2.02 15.72 -18.71
C ILE A 64 1.71 15.93 -17.21
N GLY A 65 2.71 15.68 -16.36
CA GLY A 65 2.60 15.78 -14.91
C GLY A 65 1.68 14.75 -14.25
N PRO A 66 1.31 14.98 -12.97
CA PRO A 66 0.39 14.10 -12.23
C PRO A 66 -1.03 14.15 -12.78
N GLN A 67 -1.61 12.99 -13.03
CA GLN A 67 -3.00 12.82 -13.49
C GLN A 67 -3.78 11.95 -12.50
N PRO A 68 -5.11 12.11 -12.41
CA PRO A 68 -5.93 11.32 -11.50
C PRO A 68 -6.01 9.86 -11.94
N TYR A 69 -5.98 8.96 -10.96
CA TYR A 69 -6.19 7.52 -11.14
C TYR A 69 -7.47 7.10 -10.45
N LYS A 70 -8.10 6.06 -10.98
CA LYS A 70 -9.30 5.46 -10.42
C LYS A 70 -9.06 3.98 -10.16
N ARG A 71 -9.76 3.46 -9.16
CA ARG A 71 -9.69 2.04 -8.84
C ARG A 71 -10.41 1.22 -9.89
N VAL A 72 -9.72 0.23 -10.44
CA VAL A 72 -10.26 -0.76 -11.37
C VAL A 72 -9.86 -2.14 -10.83
N GLY A 73 -10.77 -2.75 -10.08
CA GLY A 73 -10.48 -3.98 -9.32
C GLY A 73 -9.48 -3.74 -8.19
N LEU A 74 -8.39 -4.51 -8.17
CA LEU A 74 -7.32 -4.34 -7.19
C LEU A 74 -6.30 -3.27 -7.59
N ARG A 75 -6.32 -2.83 -8.85
CA ARG A 75 -5.33 -1.89 -9.40
C ARG A 75 -5.86 -0.48 -9.47
N CYS A 76 -4.94 0.47 -9.57
CA CYS A 76 -5.24 1.81 -10.01
C CYS A 76 -4.94 1.95 -11.51
N ASN A 77 -5.87 2.53 -12.27
CA ASN A 77 -5.66 2.86 -13.68
C ASN A 77 -5.86 4.36 -13.89
N GLN A 78 -5.31 4.90 -14.98
CA GLN A 78 -5.57 6.29 -15.35
C GLN A 78 -7.08 6.56 -15.45
N ALA A 79 -7.57 7.62 -14.80
CA ALA A 79 -8.99 7.92 -14.81
C ALA A 79 -9.48 8.37 -16.20
N HIS A 80 -8.61 9.09 -16.94
CA HIS A 80 -8.91 9.73 -18.22
C HIS A 80 -7.83 9.46 -19.28
N GLU A 81 -7.54 8.19 -19.55
CA GLU A 81 -6.50 7.77 -20.50
C GLU A 81 -6.64 8.45 -21.88
N ALA A 82 -7.84 8.46 -22.49
CA ALA A 82 -8.04 9.09 -23.79
C ALA A 82 -7.76 10.61 -23.79
N ARG A 83 -8.09 11.30 -22.69
CA ARG A 83 -7.81 12.74 -22.54
C ARG A 83 -6.30 12.97 -22.40
N ASN A 84 -5.64 12.14 -21.60
CA ASN A 84 -4.21 12.20 -21.38
C ASN A 84 -3.44 11.91 -22.68
N THR A 85 -3.86 10.91 -23.45
CA THR A 85 -3.29 10.60 -24.77
C THR A 85 -3.47 11.77 -25.73
N LYS A 86 -4.65 12.39 -25.76
CA LYS A 86 -4.87 13.59 -26.56
C LYS A 86 -3.96 14.74 -26.13
N GLN A 87 -3.76 14.93 -24.83
CA GLN A 87 -2.85 15.95 -24.31
C GLN A 87 -1.40 15.66 -24.72
N CYS A 88 -0.92 14.42 -24.56
CA CYS A 88 0.41 14.02 -25.03
C CYS A 88 0.64 14.37 -26.51
N ASN A 89 -0.33 14.05 -27.37
CA ASN A 89 -0.24 14.34 -28.79
C ASN A 89 -0.33 15.84 -29.13
N ALA A 90 -0.91 16.65 -28.25
CA ALA A 90 -0.99 18.10 -28.42
C ALA A 90 0.26 18.83 -27.90
N GLU A 91 0.85 18.32 -26.82
CA GLU A 91 1.96 18.97 -26.11
C GLU A 91 3.33 18.62 -26.73
N PHE A 92 3.46 17.42 -27.30
CA PHE A 92 4.70 16.93 -27.89
C PHE A 92 4.55 16.76 -29.42
N PRO A 93 5.07 17.68 -30.24
CA PRO A 93 4.88 17.64 -31.69
C PRO A 93 5.51 16.42 -32.36
N VAL A 94 6.58 15.86 -31.77
CA VAL A 94 7.21 14.60 -32.20
C VAL A 94 6.24 13.40 -32.19
N CYS A 95 5.14 13.51 -31.45
CA CYS A 95 4.17 12.44 -31.36
C CYS A 95 3.38 12.23 -32.66
N GLU A 96 3.13 13.28 -33.45
CA GLU A 96 2.34 13.22 -34.69
C GLU A 96 1.01 12.44 -34.55
N GLY A 97 0.35 12.52 -33.39
CA GLY A 97 -0.88 11.79 -33.12
C GLY A 97 -0.72 10.30 -32.73
N ARG A 98 0.53 9.81 -32.62
CA ARG A 98 0.88 8.41 -32.34
C ARG A 98 1.36 8.15 -30.91
N CYS A 99 1.46 9.17 -30.06
CA CYS A 99 1.83 8.95 -28.68
C CYS A 99 0.69 8.36 -27.86
N GLU A 100 1.04 7.57 -26.86
CA GLU A 100 0.15 7.03 -25.84
C GLU A 100 0.52 7.61 -24.47
N ALA A 101 -0.50 7.90 -23.65
CA ALA A 101 -0.31 8.29 -22.27
C ALA A 101 -0.13 7.07 -21.37
N TYR A 102 0.99 7.02 -20.63
CA TYR A 102 1.32 5.91 -19.76
C TYR A 102 1.57 6.32 -18.31
N GLY A 103 0.95 5.56 -17.42
CA GLY A 103 1.17 5.64 -15.99
C GLY A 103 2.26 4.70 -15.47
N PRO A 104 2.84 4.95 -14.28
CA PRO A 104 3.53 3.88 -13.56
C PRO A 104 2.54 2.73 -13.35
N LEU A 105 3.01 1.48 -13.41
CA LEU A 105 2.17 0.31 -13.13
C LEU A 105 1.70 0.34 -11.68
N PRO A 106 0.41 0.58 -11.40
CA PRO A 106 -0.08 0.59 -10.02
C PRO A 106 -0.55 -0.82 -9.70
N PHE A 107 0.12 -1.45 -8.75
CA PHE A 107 -0.17 -2.80 -8.29
C PHE A 107 -1.57 -2.90 -7.65
#